data_AF-A0A952R6E3-F1
#
_entry.id   AF-A0A952R6E3-F1
#
_cell.length_a   1.000
_cell.length_b   1.000
_cell.length_c   1.000
_cell.angle_alpha   90.00
_cell.angle_beta   90.00
_cell.angle_gamma   90.00
#
_symmetry.space_group_name_H-M   'P 1'
#
loop_
_entity.id
_entity.type
_entity.pdbx_description
1 polymer ?
#
loop_
_entity_poly.entity_id
_entity_poly.type
_entity_poly.pdbx_seq_one_letter_code
_entity_poly.pdbx_strand_id
1 'polypeptide(L)'
;MGWPWIALLGVLASDGEPGPLQLDPPQLLARSEGAPSAAHLDASHPTHEQPEPSWGVPLAHSAGLMVGMRLGAAWLWPEPFARTDVSGWLENYQTAFTSAPYWDGSQRAFEWDGDAWWINVVGHGLFGSELHYRTRRCGHSVLTALAFTTAASAVWEYAFEANEVRPSALDLWFTPLSGLVLGEARYLMYREAGKLRGGLRHVVRGVLDPLGELERGLGAPC
;
A
#
# COMPACT_ATOMS: atom_id res chain seq x y z
N MET A 1 -22.29 -29.94 -14.43
CA MET A 1 -23.02 -29.84 -13.16
C MET A 1 -23.42 -28.38 -12.99
N GLY A 2 -24.67 -28.05 -13.32
CA GLY A 2 -25.21 -26.68 -13.22
C GLY A 2 -26.11 -26.57 -12.00
N TRP A 3 -26.10 -25.40 -11.34
CA TRP A 3 -27.06 -25.02 -10.32
C TRP A 3 -27.51 -23.56 -10.59
N PRO A 4 -28.82 -23.31 -10.78
CA PRO A 4 -29.39 -22.02 -11.17
C PRO A 4 -29.98 -21.26 -9.96
N TRP A 5 -30.04 -19.93 -10.03
CA TRP A 5 -31.03 -19.15 -9.26
C TRP A 5 -31.52 -17.94 -10.07
N ILE A 6 -32.79 -18.00 -10.48
CA ILE A 6 -33.61 -16.88 -10.97
C ILE A 6 -34.86 -16.76 -10.08
N ALA A 7 -35.19 -15.50 -9.77
CA ALA A 7 -36.49 -14.88 -9.46
C ALA A 7 -37.17 -15.09 -8.10
N LEU A 8 -37.44 -13.95 -7.42
CA LEU A 8 -38.76 -13.34 -7.21
C LEU A 8 -38.53 -12.05 -6.40
N LEU A 9 -38.97 -10.86 -6.80
CA LEU A 9 -40.36 -10.40 -6.71
C LEU A 9 -40.58 -9.19 -7.64
N GLY A 10 -41.67 -9.22 -8.40
CA GLY A 10 -42.30 -8.04 -9.01
C GLY A 10 -43.59 -7.65 -8.28
N VAL A 11 -44.28 -6.65 -8.84
CA VAL A 11 -45.55 -5.97 -8.42
C VAL A 11 -45.22 -4.63 -7.73
N LEU A 12 -45.48 -3.45 -8.31
CA LEU A 12 -46.66 -2.94 -9.02
C LEU A 12 -46.28 -2.02 -10.20
N ALA A 13 -46.94 -2.22 -11.34
CA ALA A 13 -47.05 -1.22 -12.40
C ALA A 13 -48.26 -0.32 -12.10
N SER A 14 -48.10 1.00 -12.21
CA SER A 14 -49.20 1.94 -12.39
C SER A 14 -48.92 2.79 -13.63
N ASP A 15 -49.88 2.80 -14.55
CA ASP A 15 -49.84 3.47 -15.84
C ASP A 15 -49.74 5.00 -15.68
N GLY A 16 -48.74 5.58 -16.35
CA GLY A 16 -48.56 7.02 -16.48
C GLY A 16 -47.40 7.31 -17.44
N GLU A 17 -47.71 7.73 -18.66
CA GLU A 17 -46.74 8.16 -19.66
C GLU A 17 -45.82 9.26 -19.09
N PRO A 18 -44.48 9.12 -19.14
CA PRO A 18 -43.59 10.19 -18.70
C PRO A 18 -43.46 11.26 -19.81
N GLY A 19 -43.94 12.47 -19.52
CA GLY A 19 -43.62 13.67 -20.30
C GLY A 19 -42.11 13.99 -20.29
N PRO A 20 -41.61 14.83 -21.22
CA PRO A 20 -40.18 15.09 -21.34
C PRO A 20 -39.62 15.72 -20.07
N LEU A 21 -38.51 15.16 -19.59
CA LEU A 21 -37.76 15.63 -18.42
C LEU A 21 -37.09 16.97 -18.75
N GLN A 22 -37.60 18.05 -18.15
CA GLN A 22 -36.98 19.37 -18.22
C GLN A 22 -36.03 19.52 -17.02
N LEU A 23 -34.72 19.57 -17.27
CA LEU A 23 -33.71 19.78 -16.22
C LEU A 23 -33.40 21.27 -16.14
N ASP A 24 -33.85 21.94 -15.06
CA ASP A 24 -33.39 23.28 -14.73
C ASP A 24 -31.96 23.22 -14.14
N PRO A 25 -31.04 24.11 -14.54
CA PRO A 25 -29.70 24.16 -13.96
C PRO A 25 -29.76 24.61 -12.49
N PRO A 26 -28.89 24.06 -11.60
CA PRO A 26 -28.92 24.40 -10.19
C PRO A 26 -28.53 25.87 -9.97
N GLN A 27 -29.44 26.64 -9.37
CA GLN A 27 -29.23 28.01 -8.90
C GLN A 27 -28.35 28.04 -7.64
N LEU A 28 -27.12 27.53 -7.71
CA LEU A 28 -26.19 27.53 -6.59
C LEU A 28 -24.97 28.44 -6.84
N LEU A 29 -25.20 29.63 -7.39
CA LEU A 29 -24.20 30.69 -7.48
C LEU A 29 -24.86 32.07 -7.27
N ALA A 30 -25.48 32.28 -6.10
CA ALA A 30 -25.81 33.63 -5.61
C ALA A 30 -26.21 33.59 -4.13
N ARG A 31 -25.22 33.69 -3.23
CA ARG A 31 -25.35 34.33 -1.90
C ARG A 31 -23.97 34.37 -1.23
N SER A 32 -23.22 35.43 -1.51
CA SER A 32 -22.03 35.82 -0.75
C SER A 32 -22.39 37.00 0.15
N GLU A 33 -22.96 36.74 1.33
CA GLU A 33 -23.06 37.79 2.37
C GLU A 33 -22.85 37.16 3.76
N GLY A 34 -21.74 37.55 4.41
CA GLY A 34 -21.54 37.44 5.86
C GLY A 34 -20.82 36.20 6.39
N ALA A 35 -19.49 36.10 6.17
CA ALA A 35 -18.66 35.17 6.94
C ALA A 35 -18.41 35.75 8.36
N PRO A 36 -18.69 35.02 9.45
CA PRO A 36 -18.31 35.46 10.79
C PRO A 36 -16.79 35.44 10.95
N SER A 37 -16.27 36.49 11.59
CA SER A 37 -14.87 36.69 11.95
C SER A 37 -14.30 35.47 12.68
N ALA A 38 -13.19 34.94 12.18
CA ALA A 38 -12.45 33.81 12.73
C ALA A 38 -11.70 34.19 14.02
N ALA A 39 -12.45 34.52 15.07
CA ALA A 39 -11.93 34.67 16.41
C ALA A 39 -11.86 33.29 17.09
N HIS A 40 -10.63 32.85 17.33
CA HIS A 40 -10.22 31.87 18.35
C HIS A 40 -10.80 30.45 18.27
N LEU A 41 -10.26 29.65 17.35
CA LEU A 41 -10.03 28.24 17.63
C LEU A 41 -8.66 28.13 18.31
N ASP A 42 -8.68 28.06 19.64
CA ASP A 42 -7.53 27.75 20.48
C ASP A 42 -7.03 26.34 20.15
N ALA A 43 -6.07 26.26 19.22
CA ALA A 43 -5.39 25.04 18.82
C ALA A 43 -4.22 24.76 19.78
N SER A 44 -4.50 24.59 21.07
CA SER A 44 -3.55 24.01 22.02
C SER A 44 -3.58 22.47 21.97
N HIS A 45 -3.39 21.90 20.78
CA HIS A 45 -2.94 20.52 20.67
C HIS A 45 -1.41 20.51 20.78
N PRO A 46 -0.81 19.63 21.61
CA PRO A 46 0.63 19.49 21.63
C PRO A 46 1.06 19.06 20.22
N THR A 47 1.72 19.98 19.52
CA THR A 47 2.45 19.69 18.29
C THR A 47 3.53 18.69 18.67
N HIS A 48 3.23 17.40 18.51
CA HIS A 48 4.27 16.41 18.33
C HIS A 48 4.99 16.79 17.05
N GLU A 49 6.01 17.63 17.20
CA GLU A 49 6.96 18.02 16.17
C GLU A 49 7.34 16.74 15.42
N GLN A 50 6.93 16.68 14.15
CA GLN A 50 7.32 15.56 13.31
C GLN A 50 8.85 15.59 13.25
N PRO A 51 9.51 14.43 13.37
CA PRO A 51 10.96 14.41 13.20
C PRO A 51 11.31 15.00 11.84
N GLU A 52 12.41 15.75 11.76
CA GLU A 52 12.91 16.25 10.49
C GLU A 52 13.07 15.09 9.50
N PRO A 53 12.65 15.25 8.24
CA PRO A 53 12.71 14.18 7.24
C PRO A 53 14.12 13.60 7.10
N SER A 54 14.24 12.28 7.22
CA SER A 54 15.51 11.57 7.04
C SER A 54 15.36 10.32 6.18
N TRP A 55 16.38 10.02 5.38
CA TRP A 55 16.36 8.91 4.41
C TRP A 55 17.20 7.70 4.81
N GLY A 56 18.13 7.85 5.77
CA GLY A 56 19.07 6.80 6.14
C GLY A 56 18.36 5.52 6.59
N VAL A 57 17.42 5.64 7.54
CA VAL A 57 16.67 4.48 8.04
C VAL A 57 15.73 3.91 6.97
N PRO A 58 14.85 4.68 6.29
CA PRO A 58 13.97 4.10 5.28
C PRO A 58 14.73 3.35 4.18
N LEU A 59 15.87 3.88 3.71
CA LEU A 59 16.68 3.22 2.69
C LEU A 59 17.34 1.94 3.22
N ALA A 60 18.01 2.00 4.38
CA ALA A 60 18.68 0.84 4.96
C ALA A 60 17.68 -0.27 5.33
N HIS A 61 16.54 0.11 5.93
CA HIS A 61 15.46 -0.78 6.26
C HIS A 61 14.90 -1.47 5.00
N SER A 62 14.57 -0.70 3.96
CA SER A 62 13.98 -1.25 2.74
C SER A 62 14.95 -2.18 2.02
N ALA A 63 16.23 -1.83 1.94
CA ALA A 63 17.26 -2.70 1.36
C ALA A 63 17.41 -4.01 2.17
N GLY A 64 17.46 -3.91 3.50
CA GLY A 64 17.52 -5.08 4.38
C GLY A 64 16.29 -5.96 4.27
N LEU A 65 15.10 -5.36 4.19
CA LEU A 65 13.83 -6.06 4.02
C LEU A 65 13.79 -6.82 2.68
N MET A 66 14.15 -6.17 1.57
CA MET A 66 14.18 -6.81 0.25
C MET A 66 15.20 -7.96 0.20
N VAL A 67 16.42 -7.75 0.70
CA VAL A 67 17.42 -8.83 0.78
C VAL A 67 16.91 -9.98 1.64
N GLY A 68 16.33 -9.68 2.80
CA GLY A 68 15.75 -10.67 3.70
C GLY A 68 14.61 -11.46 3.05
N MET A 69 13.69 -10.78 2.37
CA MET A 69 12.59 -11.41 1.62
C MET A 69 13.13 -12.29 0.49
N ARG A 70 14.12 -11.83 -0.28
CA ARG A 70 14.71 -12.61 -1.37
C ARG A 70 15.40 -13.88 -0.87
N LEU A 71 16.17 -13.79 0.22
CA LEU A 71 16.81 -14.94 0.86
C LEU A 71 15.77 -15.89 1.47
N GLY A 72 14.72 -15.34 2.08
CA GLY A 72 13.59 -16.12 2.60
C GLY A 72 12.86 -16.90 1.52
N ALA A 73 12.57 -16.24 0.38
CA ALA A 73 11.96 -16.88 -0.78
C ALA A 73 12.86 -17.99 -1.36
N ALA A 74 14.17 -17.73 -1.51
CA ALA A 74 15.15 -18.73 -1.95
C ALA A 74 15.26 -19.93 -1.00
N TRP A 75 15.07 -19.71 0.31
CA TRP A 75 15.12 -20.78 1.31
C TRP A 75 13.83 -21.61 1.36
N LEU A 76 12.66 -20.96 1.33
CA LEU A 76 11.35 -21.63 1.37
C LEU A 76 10.98 -22.29 0.05
N TRP A 77 11.34 -21.66 -1.08
CA TRP A 77 11.06 -22.12 -2.44
C TRP A 77 12.33 -22.07 -3.30
N PRO A 78 13.29 -23.01 -3.09
CA PRO A 78 14.54 -23.02 -3.85
C PRO A 78 14.34 -23.08 -5.36
N GLU A 79 13.25 -23.71 -5.82
CA GLU A 79 12.79 -23.59 -7.20
C GLU A 79 11.52 -22.73 -7.19
N PRO A 80 11.50 -21.57 -7.86
CA PRO A 80 12.53 -21.04 -8.77
C PRO A 80 13.64 -20.20 -8.11
N PHE A 81 13.52 -19.82 -6.84
CA PHE A 81 14.23 -18.64 -6.31
C PHE A 81 15.73 -18.81 -5.97
N ALA A 82 16.26 -20.03 -5.93
CA ALA A 82 17.67 -20.33 -5.64
C ALA A 82 18.43 -20.89 -6.85
N ARG A 83 17.83 -20.83 -8.05
CA ARG A 83 18.51 -21.19 -9.31
C ARG A 83 19.76 -20.33 -9.52
N THR A 84 20.78 -20.87 -10.17
CA THR A 84 22.05 -20.17 -10.44
C THR A 84 22.35 -20.02 -11.94
N ASP A 85 21.31 -20.15 -12.78
CA ASP A 85 21.41 -20.02 -14.23
C ASP A 85 21.49 -18.55 -14.65
N VAL A 86 22.71 -18.06 -14.84
CA VAL A 86 23.01 -16.69 -15.24
C VAL A 86 22.43 -16.35 -16.62
N SER A 87 22.37 -17.31 -17.55
CA SER A 87 21.77 -17.09 -18.88
C SER A 87 20.27 -16.83 -18.77
N GLY A 88 19.55 -17.69 -18.03
CA GLY A 88 18.12 -17.51 -17.79
C GLY A 88 17.82 -16.19 -17.09
N TRP A 89 18.62 -15.81 -16.09
CA TRP A 89 18.49 -14.50 -15.45
C TRP A 89 18.63 -13.34 -16.42
N LEU A 90 19.64 -13.38 -17.31
CA LEU A 90 19.85 -12.30 -18.28
C LEU A 90 18.67 -12.16 -19.25
N GLU A 91 18.11 -13.28 -19.71
CA GLU A 91 16.91 -13.31 -20.55
C GLU A 91 15.68 -12.74 -19.83
N ASN A 92 15.51 -13.08 -18.55
CA ASN A 92 14.42 -12.57 -17.72
C ASN A 92 14.55 -11.06 -17.50
N TYR A 93 15.74 -10.56 -17.14
CA TYR A 93 15.97 -9.11 -17.01
C TYR A 93 15.79 -8.38 -18.34
N GLN A 94 16.27 -8.93 -19.45
CA GLN A 94 16.03 -8.34 -20.77
C GLN A 94 14.53 -8.22 -21.02
N THR A 95 13.76 -9.27 -20.73
CA THR A 95 12.30 -9.27 -20.87
C THR A 95 11.65 -8.24 -19.96
N ALA A 96 12.08 -8.14 -18.69
CA ALA A 96 11.57 -7.18 -17.73
C ALA A 96 11.69 -5.73 -18.23
N PHE A 97 12.83 -5.36 -18.82
CA PHE A 97 13.08 -3.99 -19.30
C PHE A 97 12.62 -3.70 -20.74
N THR A 98 12.23 -4.71 -21.51
CA THR A 98 11.80 -4.52 -22.92
C THR A 98 10.33 -4.83 -23.16
N SER A 99 9.66 -5.48 -22.22
CA SER A 99 8.24 -5.82 -22.29
C SER A 99 7.44 -5.04 -21.26
N ALA A 100 6.15 -4.86 -21.52
CA ALA A 100 5.23 -4.37 -20.50
C ALA A 100 5.17 -5.36 -19.31
N PRO A 101 4.89 -4.88 -18.08
CA PRO A 101 4.61 -5.73 -16.94
C PRO A 101 3.56 -6.81 -17.24
N TYR A 102 3.72 -7.98 -16.62
CA TYR A 102 2.85 -9.13 -16.84
C TYR A 102 1.44 -8.87 -16.33
N TRP A 103 0.45 -9.26 -17.13
CA TRP A 103 -0.96 -9.14 -16.82
C TRP A 103 -1.76 -10.17 -17.63
N ASP A 104 -2.49 -11.05 -16.95
CA ASP A 104 -3.45 -11.98 -17.55
C ASP A 104 -4.83 -11.79 -16.92
N GLY A 105 -5.71 -11.10 -17.65
CA GLY A 105 -7.09 -10.84 -17.23
C GLY A 105 -8.02 -12.07 -17.26
N SER A 106 -7.55 -13.23 -17.74
CA SER A 106 -8.31 -14.48 -17.68
C SER A 106 -8.21 -15.18 -16.32
N GLN A 107 -7.22 -14.79 -15.50
CA GLN A 107 -7.01 -15.31 -14.17
C GLN A 107 -8.03 -14.77 -13.17
N ARG A 108 -8.09 -15.42 -11.99
CA ARG A 108 -8.90 -14.92 -10.87
C ARG A 108 -8.36 -13.58 -10.39
N ALA A 109 -9.22 -12.80 -9.74
CA ALA A 109 -8.83 -11.53 -9.14
C ALA A 109 -7.63 -11.73 -8.20
N PHE A 110 -6.64 -10.85 -8.32
CA PHE A 110 -5.39 -10.90 -7.56
C PHE A 110 -4.44 -12.07 -7.88
N GLU A 111 -4.64 -12.82 -8.96
CA GLU A 111 -3.77 -13.93 -9.39
C GLU A 111 -3.30 -13.74 -10.84
N TRP A 112 -3.13 -12.48 -11.19
CA TRP A 112 -3.03 -11.97 -12.55
C TRP A 112 -1.71 -12.26 -13.26
N ASP A 113 -0.70 -12.60 -12.48
CA ASP A 113 0.66 -13.02 -12.81
C ASP A 113 0.85 -14.53 -12.66
N GLY A 114 -0.17 -15.23 -12.16
CA GLY A 114 -0.11 -16.66 -11.84
C GLY A 114 0.25 -16.95 -10.38
N ASP A 115 0.58 -15.94 -9.59
CA ASP A 115 0.84 -16.11 -8.16
C ASP A 115 -0.45 -16.33 -7.38
N ALA A 116 -0.33 -17.00 -6.24
CA ALA A 116 -1.47 -17.24 -5.36
C ALA A 116 -1.94 -15.91 -4.74
N TRP A 117 -3.24 -15.68 -4.67
CA TRP A 117 -3.81 -14.38 -4.26
C TRP A 117 -3.26 -13.83 -2.93
N TRP A 118 -2.86 -14.72 -2.01
CA TRP A 118 -2.36 -14.31 -0.70
C TRP A 118 -0.92 -13.75 -0.78
N ILE A 119 -0.12 -14.14 -1.77
CA ILE A 119 1.18 -13.52 -2.04
C ILE A 119 0.95 -12.07 -2.49
N ASN A 120 0.11 -11.89 -3.51
CA ASN A 120 -0.19 -10.58 -4.10
C ASN A 120 -0.96 -9.66 -3.15
N VAL A 121 -1.88 -10.19 -2.33
CA VAL A 121 -2.68 -9.35 -1.42
C VAL A 121 -2.03 -9.20 -0.05
N VAL A 122 -1.63 -10.31 0.58
CA VAL A 122 -1.09 -10.27 1.95
C VAL A 122 0.39 -9.95 1.93
N GLY A 123 1.18 -10.62 1.08
CA GLY A 123 2.62 -10.38 0.94
C GLY A 123 2.92 -8.93 0.52
N HIS A 124 2.46 -8.54 -0.67
CA HIS A 124 2.66 -7.17 -1.18
C HIS A 124 1.92 -6.12 -0.35
N GLY A 125 0.78 -6.48 0.26
CA GLY A 125 0.08 -5.61 1.20
C GLY A 125 0.92 -5.27 2.45
N LEU A 126 1.54 -6.27 3.07
CA LEU A 126 2.43 -6.09 4.22
C LEU A 126 3.72 -5.38 3.82
N PHE A 127 4.29 -5.71 2.66
CA PHE A 127 5.48 -5.07 2.12
C PHE A 127 5.25 -3.58 1.87
N GLY A 128 4.19 -3.23 1.12
CA GLY A 128 3.78 -1.84 0.90
C GLY A 128 3.49 -1.11 2.20
N SER A 129 2.80 -1.77 3.14
CA SER A 129 2.52 -1.20 4.47
C SER A 129 3.79 -0.84 5.22
N GLU A 130 4.82 -1.70 5.23
CA GLU A 130 6.08 -1.46 5.94
C GLU A 130 6.86 -0.31 5.31
N LEU A 131 7.01 -0.29 3.99
CA LEU A 131 7.73 0.76 3.25
C LEU A 131 7.12 2.15 3.49
N HIS A 132 5.79 2.25 3.35
CA HIS A 132 5.07 3.51 3.56
C HIS A 132 5.16 3.94 5.02
N TYR A 133 4.85 3.03 5.95
CA TYR A 133 4.90 3.30 7.39
C TYR A 133 6.29 3.79 7.83
N ARG A 134 7.37 3.11 7.41
CA ARG A 134 8.75 3.47 7.77
C ARG A 134 9.09 4.87 7.31
N THR A 135 8.72 5.20 6.08
CA THR A 135 8.96 6.52 5.49
C THR A 135 8.22 7.60 6.27
N ARG A 136 6.96 7.35 6.65
CA ARG A 136 6.16 8.26 7.49
C ARG A 136 6.74 8.44 8.90
N ARG A 137 7.26 7.37 9.51
CA ARG A 137 7.91 7.43 10.82
C ARG A 137 9.18 8.27 10.83
N CYS A 138 9.86 8.38 9.68
CA CYS A 138 11.06 9.18 9.48
C CYS A 138 10.78 10.60 8.95
N GLY A 139 9.59 11.14 9.20
CA GLY A 139 9.27 12.56 9.01
C GLY A 139 8.69 12.94 7.64
N HIS A 140 8.63 12.01 6.69
CA HIS A 140 8.17 12.30 5.33
C HIS A 140 6.66 12.41 5.23
N SER A 141 6.15 13.19 4.27
CA SER A 141 4.71 13.35 4.00
C SER A 141 4.04 12.07 3.46
N VAL A 142 2.70 12.04 3.45
CA VAL A 142 1.93 10.94 2.84
C VAL A 142 2.29 10.73 1.37
N LEU A 143 2.39 11.81 0.60
CA LEU A 143 2.71 11.73 -0.83
C LEU A 143 4.16 11.28 -1.06
N THR A 144 5.09 11.74 -0.22
CA THR A 144 6.50 11.31 -0.27
C THR A 144 6.62 9.82 0.07
N ALA A 145 5.88 9.33 1.06
CA ALA A 145 5.85 7.92 1.42
C ALA A 145 5.19 7.05 0.35
N LEU A 146 4.13 7.53 -0.30
CA LEU A 146 3.54 6.88 -1.47
C LEU A 146 4.56 6.78 -2.61
N ALA A 147 5.20 7.88 -2.98
CA ALA A 147 6.20 7.90 -4.04
C ALA A 147 7.39 6.97 -3.73
N PHE A 148 7.85 6.94 -2.48
CA PHE A 148 8.88 6.01 -2.02
C PHE A 148 8.42 4.56 -2.17
N THR A 149 7.21 4.24 -1.71
CA THR A 149 6.66 2.87 -1.79
C THR A 149 6.47 2.43 -3.25
N THR A 150 6.01 3.32 -4.14
CA THR A 150 5.93 3.05 -5.58
C THR A 150 7.31 2.75 -6.16
N ALA A 151 8.32 3.57 -5.84
CA ALA A 151 9.68 3.36 -6.34
C ALA A 151 10.30 2.07 -5.78
N ALA A 152 10.11 1.79 -4.49
CA ALA A 152 10.59 0.58 -3.84
C ALA A 152 9.89 -0.68 -4.39
N SER A 153 8.59 -0.63 -4.68
CA SER A 153 7.88 -1.71 -5.37
C SER A 153 8.47 -1.95 -6.76
N ALA A 154 8.72 -0.90 -7.54
CA ALA A 154 9.38 -1.06 -8.84
C ALA A 154 10.80 -1.66 -8.71
N VAL A 155 11.56 -1.27 -7.69
CA VAL A 155 12.88 -1.87 -7.40
C VAL A 155 12.75 -3.36 -7.06
N TRP A 156 11.77 -3.74 -6.25
CA TRP A 156 11.52 -5.16 -5.94
C TRP A 156 11.28 -5.96 -7.23
N GLU A 157 10.28 -5.56 -8.00
CA GLU A 157 9.87 -6.23 -9.24
C GLU A 157 11.03 -6.31 -10.25
N TYR A 158 11.70 -5.20 -10.53
CA TYR A 158 12.68 -5.11 -11.60
C TYR A 158 14.10 -5.51 -11.21
N ALA A 159 14.45 -5.52 -9.92
CA ALA A 159 15.81 -5.85 -9.48
C ALA A 159 15.88 -7.17 -8.72
N PHE A 160 14.90 -7.50 -7.88
CA PHE A 160 14.94 -8.69 -7.03
C PHE A 160 14.18 -9.88 -7.63
N GLU A 161 13.06 -9.62 -8.29
CA GLU A 161 12.14 -10.66 -8.77
C GLU A 161 12.29 -10.96 -10.27
N ALA A 162 12.68 -9.95 -11.05
CA ALA A 162 12.96 -10.07 -12.49
C ALA A 162 14.04 -11.08 -12.86
N ASN A 163 14.73 -11.69 -11.89
CA ASN A 163 15.63 -12.79 -12.16
C ASN A 163 14.87 -14.09 -12.50
N GLU A 164 13.63 -14.27 -12.05
CA GLU A 164 12.83 -15.48 -12.30
C GLU A 164 11.58 -15.24 -13.15
N VAL A 165 10.90 -14.12 -12.95
CA VAL A 165 9.60 -13.84 -13.55
C VAL A 165 9.54 -12.41 -14.09
N ARG A 166 8.65 -12.14 -15.06
CA ARG A 166 8.44 -10.79 -15.58
C ARG A 166 7.74 -9.94 -14.50
N PRO A 167 8.12 -8.66 -14.28
CA PRO A 167 7.48 -7.75 -13.33
C PRO A 167 5.95 -7.81 -13.39
N SER A 168 5.29 -7.94 -12.24
CA SER A 168 3.84 -8.05 -12.16
C SER A 168 3.18 -6.68 -12.29
N ALA A 169 2.23 -6.55 -13.23
CA ALA A 169 1.41 -5.35 -13.29
C ALA A 169 0.60 -5.18 -12.00
N LEU A 170 0.10 -6.28 -11.42
CA LEU A 170 -0.68 -6.27 -10.19
C LEU A 170 0.12 -5.67 -9.05
N ASP A 171 1.33 -6.16 -8.82
CA ASP A 171 2.11 -5.78 -7.66
C ASP A 171 2.63 -4.34 -7.75
N LEU A 172 2.97 -3.88 -8.97
CA LEU A 172 3.39 -2.51 -9.24
C LEU A 172 2.33 -1.46 -8.85
N TRP A 173 1.03 -1.78 -8.89
CA TRP A 173 -0.02 -0.87 -8.44
C TRP A 173 -0.58 -1.24 -7.06
N PHE A 174 -0.68 -2.52 -6.74
CA PHE A 174 -1.28 -2.96 -5.48
C PHE A 174 -0.37 -2.65 -4.29
N THR A 175 0.94 -2.87 -4.40
CA THR A 175 1.92 -2.58 -3.33
C THR A 175 1.87 -1.12 -2.87
N PRO A 176 1.96 -0.09 -3.75
CA PRO A 176 1.90 1.30 -3.29
C PRO A 176 0.51 1.71 -2.77
N LEU A 177 -0.58 1.23 -3.35
CA LEU A 177 -1.93 1.59 -2.88
C LEU A 177 -2.26 0.94 -1.54
N SER A 178 -1.91 -0.33 -1.35
CA SER A 178 -2.04 -1.00 -0.06
C SER A 178 -1.12 -0.36 0.98
N GLY A 179 0.09 0.05 0.60
CA GLY A 179 0.99 0.83 1.46
C GLY A 179 0.38 2.15 1.93
N LEU A 180 -0.24 2.91 1.02
CA LEU A 180 -0.95 4.14 1.36
C LEU A 180 -2.06 3.89 2.39
N VAL A 181 -2.86 2.84 2.21
CA VAL A 181 -3.99 2.56 3.09
C VAL A 181 -3.53 1.95 4.42
N LEU A 182 -2.83 0.81 4.36
CA LEU A 182 -2.42 0.03 5.53
C LEU A 182 -1.28 0.71 6.28
N GLY A 183 -0.28 1.22 5.57
CA GLY A 183 0.87 1.90 6.15
C GLY A 183 0.50 3.22 6.82
N GLU A 184 -0.38 4.03 6.22
CA GLU A 184 -0.86 5.26 6.87
C GLU A 184 -1.73 4.94 8.08
N ALA A 185 -2.64 3.96 7.98
CA ALA A 185 -3.44 3.52 9.13
C ALA A 185 -2.53 3.06 10.28
N ARG A 186 -1.51 2.25 9.98
CA ARG A 186 -0.50 1.79 10.94
C ARG A 186 0.27 2.95 11.57
N TYR A 187 0.64 3.97 10.79
CA TYR A 187 1.32 5.16 11.28
C TYR A 187 0.44 5.97 12.25
N LEU A 188 -0.84 6.18 11.90
CA LEU A 188 -1.79 6.88 12.75
C LEU A 188 -2.05 6.11 14.05
N MET A 189 -2.27 4.79 13.97
CA MET A 189 -2.43 3.93 15.15
C MET A 189 -1.19 3.96 16.05
N TYR A 190 0.02 3.94 15.48
CA TYR A 190 1.27 3.99 16.26
C TYR A 190 1.43 5.32 17.00
N ARG A 191 1.03 6.43 16.38
CA ARG A 191 1.00 7.76 17.03
C ARG A 191 0.00 7.79 18.17
N GLU A 192 -1.21 7.28 17.95
CA GLU A 192 -2.24 7.23 18.97
C GLU A 192 -1.84 6.34 20.15
N ALA A 193 -1.18 5.21 19.86
CA ALA A 193 -0.62 4.32 20.88
C ALA A 193 0.39 5.04 21.80
N GLY A 194 0.99 6.15 21.36
CA GLY A 194 1.85 6.99 22.19
C GLY A 194 1.17 7.58 23.43
N LYS A 195 -0.16 7.71 23.42
CA LYS A 195 -0.97 8.20 24.55
C LYS A 195 -1.24 7.12 25.60
N LEU A 196 -1.01 5.84 25.26
CA LEU A 196 -1.15 4.72 26.19
C LEU A 196 -0.05 4.77 27.27
N ARG A 197 -0.35 4.19 28.44
CA ARG A 197 0.54 4.19 29.61
C ARG A 197 1.20 2.83 29.82
N GLY A 198 2.42 2.86 30.36
CA GLY A 198 3.14 1.68 30.83
C GLY A 198 3.37 0.62 29.75
N GLY A 199 3.33 -0.66 30.14
CA GLY A 199 3.61 -1.81 29.26
C GLY A 199 2.68 -1.91 28.05
N LEU A 200 1.42 -1.48 28.17
CA LEU A 200 0.44 -1.55 27.07
C LEU A 200 0.90 -0.75 25.85
N ARG A 201 1.51 0.43 26.06
CA ARG A 201 2.12 1.22 24.98
C ARG A 201 3.17 0.42 24.22
N HIS A 202 4.05 -0.26 24.95
CA HIS A 202 5.14 -1.04 24.35
C HIS A 202 4.62 -2.26 23.60
N VAL A 203 3.60 -2.94 24.12
CA VAL A 203 2.96 -4.06 23.43
C VAL A 203 2.30 -3.60 22.13
N VAL A 204 1.46 -2.57 22.18
CA VAL A 204 0.76 -2.07 20.98
C VAL A 204 1.75 -1.57 19.93
N ARG A 205 2.77 -0.82 20.35
CA ARG A 205 3.82 -0.35 19.42
C ARG A 205 4.68 -1.47 18.87
N GLY A 206 4.97 -2.51 19.66
CA GLY A 206 5.68 -3.71 19.18
C GLY A 206 4.89 -4.51 18.16
N VAL A 207 3.56 -4.59 18.31
CA VAL A 207 2.69 -5.22 17.30
C VAL A 207 2.61 -4.38 16.03
N LEU A 208 2.50 -3.05 16.18
CA LEU A 208 2.42 -2.12 15.06
C LEU A 208 3.77 -1.82 14.41
N ASP A 209 4.90 -2.16 15.02
CA ASP A 209 6.22 -1.82 14.48
C ASP A 209 7.32 -2.73 15.02
N PRO A 210 7.21 -4.05 14.81
CA PRO A 210 8.15 -5.00 15.41
C PRO A 210 9.59 -4.73 14.94
N LEU A 211 9.79 -4.46 13.65
CA LEU A 211 11.10 -4.16 13.10
C LEU A 211 11.64 -2.81 13.60
N GLY A 212 10.79 -1.79 13.70
CA GLY A 212 11.22 -0.48 14.15
C GLY A 212 11.53 -0.41 15.64
N GLU A 213 10.83 -1.16 16.48
CA GLU A 213 11.19 -1.28 17.89
C GLU A 213 12.57 -1.92 18.06
N LEU A 214 12.91 -2.91 17.23
CA LEU A 214 14.26 -3.52 17.19
C LEU A 214 15.32 -2.51 16.73
N GLU A 215 15.08 -1.80 15.63
CA GLU A 215 15.99 -0.78 15.09
C GLU A 215 16.23 0.36 16.08
N ARG A 216 15.18 0.84 16.75
CA ARG A 216 15.30 1.85 17.80
C ARG A 216 16.08 1.34 19.00
N GLY A 217 15.92 0.06 19.36
CA GLY A 217 16.75 -0.60 20.36
C GLY A 217 18.24 -0.62 19.99
N LEU A 218 18.56 -0.58 18.69
CA LEU A 218 19.92 -0.49 18.15
C LEU A 218 20.39 0.95 17.87
N GLY A 219 19.58 1.96 18.21
CA GLY A 219 19.94 3.38 18.10
C GLY A 219 19.48 4.07 16.81
N ALA A 220 18.57 3.48 16.03
CA ALA A 220 17.98 4.17 14.88
C ALA A 220 17.19 5.42 15.31
N PRO A 221 17.36 6.58 14.63
CA PRO A 221 16.76 7.87 15.03
C PRO A 221 15.25 7.96 14.77
N CYS A 222 14.77 7.09 13.87
CA CYS A 222 13.39 6.77 13.57
C CYS A 222 13.37 5.26 13.24
#